data_AF-A0A7Z9YWU6-F1
#
_entry.id   AF-A0A7Z9YWU6-F1
#
_cell.length_a   1.000
_cell.length_b   1.000
_cell.length_c   1.000
_cell.angle_alpha   90.00
_cell.angle_beta   90.00
_cell.angle_gamma   90.00
#
_symmetry.space_group_name_H-M   'P 1'
#
loop_
_entity.id
_entity.type
_entity.pdbx_description
1 polymer ?
#
loop_
_entity_poly.entity_id
_entity_poly.type
_entity_poly.pdbx_seq_one_letter_code
_entity_poly.pdbx_strand_id
1 'polypeptide(L)'
;MPTQSSQGKLILDQNHGDGGNAWEKENCDSCHAIKVIHKNATADIRDLTRKKGYDSCVACHGTNGTQAVRQCMTCHNDQDLPRSPLTDGGKVHHFKGEKTAKLNDQECVTCHEASDMNGVFDLNTDLTHFENKAGVKPDYQTEAEFCQSCHNRAHQQADFPIIGKAYDDPLIAIEDDYRFFDYHGFRDGSDQGTYNGLREGYRYPQVVNCTDCHAMHGTHNNQLIIDSSKKGVKSLLDSFRNKSYAVDTDGANGTVAGDYGQLCVLCHKMEVINDSGAKNAGNGLSGVHEVDSDCRDCHTHGEATQIGL
;
A
#
# COMPACT_ATOMS: atom_id res chain seq x y z
N MET A 1 -30.96 2.01 -11.83
CA MET A 1 -29.50 2.15 -11.67
C MET A 1 -29.22 1.81 -10.22
N PRO A 2 -28.14 1.09 -9.86
CA PRO A 2 -27.77 1.06 -8.45
C PRO A 2 -27.56 2.51 -8.08
N THR A 3 -28.42 3.03 -7.21
CA THR A 3 -28.10 4.23 -6.45
C THR A 3 -26.78 3.92 -5.80
N GLN A 4 -25.70 4.57 -6.24
CA GLN A 4 -24.51 4.67 -5.42
C GLN A 4 -25.00 4.94 -3.99
N SER A 5 -24.45 4.23 -3.02
CA SER A 5 -24.75 4.57 -1.63
C SER A 5 -24.50 6.08 -1.46
N SER A 6 -25.09 6.70 -0.44
CA SER A 6 -24.86 8.12 -0.13
C SER A 6 -23.36 8.49 0.05
N GLN A 7 -22.46 7.50 0.01
CA GLN A 7 -21.02 7.59 0.14
C GLN A 7 -20.25 7.18 -1.14
N GLY A 8 -20.92 6.95 -2.28
CA GLY A 8 -20.25 6.62 -3.55
C GLY A 8 -19.77 5.17 -3.71
N LYS A 9 -19.95 4.31 -2.69
CA LYS A 9 -19.49 2.91 -2.66
C LYS A 9 -20.39 1.97 -3.48
N LEU A 10 -19.82 0.91 -4.05
CA LEU A 10 -20.53 -0.09 -4.86
C LEU A 10 -21.19 -1.23 -4.06
N ILE A 11 -20.94 -1.31 -2.75
CA ILE A 11 -21.45 -2.39 -1.91
C ILE A 11 -22.98 -2.29 -1.79
N LEU A 12 -23.66 -3.39 -2.09
CA LEU A 12 -25.11 -3.50 -1.98
C LEU A 12 -25.54 -3.57 -0.52
N ASP A 13 -26.72 -3.02 -0.24
CA ASP A 13 -27.35 -3.01 1.08
C ASP A 13 -28.74 -3.67 1.04
N GLN A 14 -29.42 -3.68 2.19
CA GLN A 14 -30.76 -4.24 2.34
C GLN A 14 -31.83 -3.60 1.43
N ASN A 15 -31.52 -2.47 0.78
CA ASN A 15 -32.40 -1.83 -0.20
C ASN A 15 -32.14 -2.31 -1.64
N HIS A 16 -31.28 -3.32 -1.84
CA HIS A 16 -30.98 -3.82 -3.17
C HIS A 16 -32.23 -4.40 -3.86
N GLY A 17 -32.60 -3.78 -4.99
CA GLY A 17 -33.83 -4.06 -5.72
C GLY A 17 -35.03 -3.27 -5.18
N ASP A 18 -36.15 -3.28 -5.90
CA ASP A 18 -37.34 -2.51 -5.50
C ASP A 18 -37.85 -2.96 -4.12
N GLY A 19 -37.54 -2.18 -3.08
CA GLY A 19 -37.88 -2.47 -1.69
C GLY A 19 -37.05 -3.61 -1.06
N GLY A 20 -35.83 -3.85 -1.52
CA GLY A 20 -34.95 -4.90 -0.98
C GLY A 20 -35.25 -6.32 -1.51
N ASN A 21 -36.07 -6.44 -2.55
CA ASN A 21 -36.49 -7.74 -3.08
C ASN A 21 -35.34 -8.61 -3.67
N ALA A 22 -34.20 -8.00 -3.98
CA ALA A 22 -33.01 -8.67 -4.47
C ALA A 22 -31.96 -8.92 -3.37
N TRP A 23 -32.17 -8.40 -2.15
CA TRP A 23 -31.31 -8.69 -1.00
C TRP A 23 -31.37 -10.17 -0.63
N GLU A 24 -30.24 -10.73 -0.17
CA GLU A 24 -30.08 -12.14 0.22
C GLU A 24 -30.35 -13.14 -0.92
N LYS A 25 -30.36 -12.69 -2.18
CA LYS A 25 -30.42 -13.56 -3.36
C LYS A 25 -29.01 -13.87 -3.86
N GLU A 26 -28.71 -15.16 -3.97
CA GLU A 26 -27.42 -15.64 -4.49
C GLU A 26 -27.36 -15.59 -6.04
N ASN A 27 -28.50 -15.83 -6.69
CA ASN A 27 -28.60 -15.92 -8.15
C ASN A 27 -28.78 -14.54 -8.79
N CYS A 28 -27.67 -13.85 -9.04
CA CYS A 28 -27.65 -12.51 -9.65
C CYS A 28 -28.30 -12.48 -11.05
N ASP A 29 -28.23 -13.58 -11.78
CA ASP A 29 -28.75 -13.76 -13.14
C ASP A 29 -30.28 -13.72 -13.23
N SER A 30 -30.97 -13.99 -12.12
CA SER A 30 -32.43 -13.90 -12.02
C SER A 30 -32.96 -12.48 -12.21
N CYS A 31 -32.14 -11.46 -11.90
CA CYS A 31 -32.49 -10.05 -12.05
C CYS A 31 -31.59 -9.31 -13.05
N HIS A 32 -30.36 -9.78 -13.29
CA HIS A 32 -29.36 -9.10 -14.07
C HIS A 32 -28.86 -9.96 -15.24
N ALA A 33 -29.25 -9.63 -16.47
CA ALA A 33 -28.76 -10.36 -17.63
C ALA A 33 -27.36 -9.90 -18.06
N ILE A 34 -26.31 -10.73 -17.85
CA ILE A 34 -24.88 -10.40 -18.09
C ILE A 34 -24.59 -9.71 -19.44
N LYS A 35 -25.34 -10.05 -20.48
CA LYS A 35 -25.19 -9.47 -21.83
C LYS A 35 -25.53 -7.98 -21.90
N VAL A 36 -26.34 -7.46 -20.99
CA VAL A 36 -26.82 -6.06 -21.03
C VAL A 36 -26.48 -5.27 -19.77
N ILE A 37 -25.92 -5.91 -18.74
CA ILE A 37 -25.50 -5.19 -17.53
C ILE A 37 -24.38 -4.20 -17.83
N HIS A 38 -24.25 -3.18 -16.99
CA HIS A 38 -23.19 -2.17 -17.08
C HIS A 38 -23.12 -1.47 -18.45
N LYS A 39 -24.23 -1.36 -19.18
CA LYS A 39 -24.28 -0.72 -20.51
C LYS A 39 -23.71 0.71 -20.51
N ASN A 40 -23.83 1.41 -19.38
CA ASN A 40 -23.36 2.78 -19.18
C ASN A 40 -22.05 2.88 -18.37
N ALA A 41 -21.45 1.75 -17.97
CA ALA A 41 -20.14 1.76 -17.33
C ALA A 41 -19.03 1.93 -18.37
N THR A 42 -17.79 2.13 -17.90
CA THR A 42 -16.61 2.10 -18.77
C THR A 42 -16.53 0.76 -19.51
N ALA A 43 -15.98 0.79 -20.73
CA ALA A 43 -15.88 -0.41 -21.56
C ALA A 43 -15.08 -1.52 -20.84
N ASP A 44 -14.02 -1.14 -20.13
CA ASP A 44 -13.13 -2.07 -19.44
C ASP A 44 -13.85 -2.86 -18.34
N ILE A 45 -14.60 -2.20 -17.45
CA ILE A 45 -15.35 -2.87 -16.37
C ILE A 45 -16.43 -3.77 -16.97
N ARG A 46 -17.19 -3.26 -17.94
CA ARG A 46 -18.26 -4.05 -18.57
C ARG A 46 -17.72 -5.31 -19.24
N ASP A 47 -16.63 -5.19 -19.98
CA ASP A 47 -16.07 -6.30 -20.74
C ASP A 47 -15.38 -7.30 -19.80
N LEU A 48 -14.73 -6.84 -18.72
CA LEU A 48 -14.20 -7.70 -17.66
C LEU A 48 -15.33 -8.48 -16.97
N THR A 49 -16.40 -7.81 -16.54
CA THR A 49 -17.56 -8.46 -15.93
C THR A 49 -18.20 -9.48 -16.87
N ARG A 50 -18.33 -9.19 -18.17
CA ARG A 50 -18.86 -10.16 -19.15
C ARG A 50 -17.93 -11.36 -19.36
N LYS A 51 -16.61 -11.14 -19.37
CA LYS A 51 -15.60 -12.20 -19.48
C LYS A 51 -15.61 -13.11 -18.26
N LYS A 52 -15.75 -12.54 -17.07
CA LYS A 52 -15.71 -13.26 -15.78
C LYS A 52 -17.06 -13.86 -15.38
N GLY A 53 -18.17 -13.32 -15.87
CA GLY A 53 -19.51 -13.78 -15.52
C GLY A 53 -19.93 -13.32 -14.11
N TYR A 54 -20.91 -14.03 -13.54
CA TYR A 54 -21.54 -13.64 -12.26
C TYR A 54 -20.61 -13.75 -11.04
N ASP A 55 -19.51 -14.51 -11.14
CA ASP A 55 -18.48 -14.59 -10.10
C ASP A 55 -17.87 -13.22 -9.78
N SER A 56 -17.84 -12.31 -10.77
CA SER A 56 -17.36 -10.94 -10.56
C SER A 56 -18.34 -10.03 -9.81
N CYS A 57 -19.62 -10.42 -9.69
CA CYS A 57 -20.62 -9.61 -9.00
C CYS A 57 -20.29 -9.48 -7.51
N VAL A 58 -20.03 -10.60 -6.84
CA VAL A 58 -19.69 -10.59 -5.40
C VAL A 58 -18.32 -9.97 -5.12
N ALA A 59 -17.43 -9.93 -6.12
CA ALA A 59 -16.16 -9.23 -6.02
C ALA A 59 -16.35 -7.73 -5.85
N CYS A 60 -17.23 -7.10 -6.65
CA CYS A 60 -17.42 -5.65 -6.64
C CYS A 60 -18.55 -5.18 -5.71
N HIS A 61 -19.66 -5.91 -5.68
CA HIS A 61 -20.90 -5.50 -5.01
C HIS A 61 -21.07 -6.05 -3.59
N GLY A 62 -20.10 -6.83 -3.12
CA GLY A 62 -20.17 -7.49 -1.82
C GLY A 62 -21.04 -8.74 -1.85
N THR A 63 -21.37 -9.26 -0.67
CA THR A 63 -22.02 -10.57 -0.53
C THR A 63 -23.53 -10.54 -0.79
N ASN A 64 -24.11 -9.36 -1.04
CA ASN A 64 -25.57 -9.16 -1.15
C ASN A 64 -26.35 -9.71 0.06
N GLY A 65 -25.75 -9.67 1.26
CA GLY A 65 -26.34 -10.22 2.48
C GLY A 65 -26.31 -11.74 2.60
N THR A 66 -25.77 -12.43 1.60
CA THR A 66 -25.63 -13.90 1.60
C THR A 66 -24.35 -14.34 2.31
N GLN A 67 -24.14 -15.65 2.39
CA GLN A 67 -22.89 -16.26 2.88
C GLN A 67 -21.81 -16.37 1.79
N ALA A 68 -22.01 -15.76 0.62
CA ALA A 68 -21.00 -15.72 -0.43
C ALA A 68 -19.74 -15.01 0.06
N VAL A 69 -18.58 -15.45 -0.41
CA VAL A 69 -17.28 -14.81 -0.12
C VAL A 69 -16.96 -13.84 -1.25
N ARG A 70 -16.46 -12.64 -0.93
CA ARG A 70 -15.99 -11.69 -1.96
C ARG A 70 -14.80 -12.30 -2.70
N GLN A 71 -14.76 -12.19 -4.03
CA GLN A 71 -13.74 -12.82 -4.89
C GLN A 71 -12.88 -11.77 -5.60
N CYS A 72 -12.17 -10.94 -4.84
CA CYS A 72 -11.33 -9.84 -5.35
C CYS A 72 -10.33 -10.30 -6.42
N MET A 73 -9.67 -11.44 -6.21
CA MET A 73 -8.63 -11.99 -7.08
C MET A 73 -9.15 -12.50 -8.43
N THR A 74 -10.47 -12.65 -8.59
CA THR A 74 -11.10 -12.92 -9.90
C THR A 74 -10.75 -11.83 -10.91
N CYS A 75 -10.56 -10.59 -10.46
CA CYS A 75 -10.20 -9.43 -11.27
C CYS A 75 -8.80 -8.89 -10.95
N HIS A 76 -8.39 -8.86 -9.68
CA HIS A 76 -7.08 -8.37 -9.25
C HIS A 76 -5.99 -9.45 -9.40
N ASN A 77 -5.65 -9.77 -10.64
CA ASN A 77 -4.62 -10.75 -10.96
C ASN A 77 -3.71 -10.26 -12.10
N ASP A 78 -2.56 -10.91 -12.26
CA ASP A 78 -1.53 -10.53 -13.25
C ASP A 78 -2.00 -10.60 -14.71
N GLN A 79 -3.11 -11.29 -15.03
CA GLN A 79 -3.63 -11.37 -16.40
C GLN A 79 -4.53 -10.18 -16.74
N ASP A 80 -5.43 -9.81 -15.82
CA ASP A 80 -6.40 -8.75 -16.07
C ASP A 80 -5.87 -7.37 -15.62
N LEU A 81 -5.01 -7.33 -14.60
CA LEU A 81 -4.44 -6.12 -14.00
C LEU A 81 -2.92 -6.24 -13.73
N PRO A 82 -2.08 -6.43 -14.77
CA PRO A 82 -0.63 -6.68 -14.63
C PRO A 82 0.20 -5.53 -14.04
N ARG A 83 -0.40 -4.37 -13.80
CA ARG A 83 0.31 -3.16 -13.37
C ARG A 83 -0.14 -2.62 -12.01
N SER A 84 -1.33 -3.00 -11.54
CA SER A 84 -1.86 -2.53 -10.27
C SER A 84 -3.12 -3.32 -9.87
N PRO A 85 -3.20 -3.86 -8.64
CA PRO A 85 -2.16 -3.86 -7.62
C PRO A 85 -1.03 -4.83 -7.98
N LEU A 86 0.21 -4.49 -7.61
CA LEU A 86 1.35 -5.40 -7.73
C LEU A 86 1.39 -6.31 -6.49
N THR A 87 1.08 -7.59 -6.67
CA THR A 87 0.98 -8.59 -5.59
C THR A 87 2.11 -9.63 -5.64
N ASP A 88 3.19 -9.33 -6.36
CA ASP A 88 4.36 -10.20 -6.45
C ASP A 88 5.22 -10.11 -5.18
N GLY A 89 5.98 -11.18 -4.89
CA GLY A 89 6.71 -11.35 -3.64
C GLY A 89 6.04 -12.37 -2.71
N GLY A 90 6.86 -13.01 -1.86
CA GLY A 90 6.40 -14.06 -0.93
C GLY A 90 6.04 -13.56 0.47
N LYS A 91 6.43 -12.33 0.81
CA LYS A 91 6.16 -11.68 2.09
C LYS A 91 5.06 -10.63 1.86
N VAL A 92 3.95 -10.74 2.58
CA VAL A 92 2.79 -9.85 2.48
C VAL A 92 2.30 -9.48 3.88
N HIS A 93 1.38 -8.50 3.98
CA HIS A 93 0.69 -8.20 5.23
C HIS A 93 -0.31 -9.30 5.59
N HIS A 94 0.10 -10.23 6.45
CA HIS A 94 -0.79 -11.23 7.02
C HIS A 94 -1.23 -10.86 8.44
N PHE A 95 -2.54 -10.95 8.68
CA PHE A 95 -3.13 -10.69 10.00
C PHE A 95 -3.16 -11.94 10.91
N LYS A 96 -2.83 -13.11 10.36
CA LYS A 96 -2.66 -14.37 11.09
C LYS A 96 -1.21 -14.79 10.88
N GLY A 97 -0.40 -14.71 11.94
CA GLY A 97 1.07 -14.78 11.88
C GLY A 97 1.68 -15.97 11.12
N GLU A 98 2.95 -15.79 10.76
CA GLU A 98 3.87 -16.79 10.18
C GLU A 98 3.57 -17.31 8.77
N LYS A 99 2.55 -16.80 8.09
CA LYS A 99 2.32 -17.16 6.69
C LYS A 99 3.26 -16.38 5.78
N THR A 100 3.83 -17.06 4.80
CA THR A 100 4.50 -16.49 3.62
C THR A 100 3.72 -16.97 2.41
N ALA A 101 2.50 -16.47 2.28
CA ALA A 101 1.61 -16.83 1.19
C ALA A 101 1.15 -15.56 0.45
N LYS A 102 0.68 -15.72 -0.78
CA LYS A 102 -0.01 -14.61 -1.45
C LYS A 102 -1.25 -14.23 -0.67
N LEU A 103 -1.60 -12.93 -0.71
CA LEU A 103 -2.87 -12.46 -0.16
C LEU A 103 -4.03 -13.20 -0.82
N ASN A 104 -4.99 -13.61 0.00
CA ASN A 104 -6.27 -14.13 -0.47
C ASN A 104 -7.38 -13.08 -0.29
N ASP A 105 -8.56 -13.35 -0.86
CA ASP A 105 -9.68 -12.41 -0.83
C ASP A 105 -10.08 -11.95 0.56
N GLN A 106 -10.00 -12.83 1.57
CA GLN A 106 -10.37 -12.52 2.95
C GLN A 106 -9.40 -11.50 3.57
N GLU A 107 -8.13 -11.53 3.18
CA GLU A 107 -7.13 -10.58 3.64
C GLU A 107 -7.27 -9.24 2.91
N CYS A 108 -7.63 -9.26 1.62
CA CYS A 108 -7.91 -8.04 0.86
C CYS A 108 -9.06 -7.25 1.48
N VAL A 109 -10.16 -7.91 1.84
CA VAL A 109 -11.35 -7.23 2.41
C VAL A 109 -11.17 -6.76 3.85
N THR A 110 -10.08 -7.15 4.53
CA THR A 110 -9.70 -6.53 5.80
C THR A 110 -9.31 -5.07 5.58
N CYS A 111 -8.52 -4.79 4.54
CA CYS A 111 -8.07 -3.44 4.20
C CYS A 111 -9.01 -2.71 3.25
N HIS A 112 -9.79 -3.44 2.43
CA HIS A 112 -10.62 -2.91 1.36
C HIS A 112 -12.09 -3.37 1.48
N GLU A 113 -12.71 -3.09 2.64
CA GLU A 113 -14.09 -3.48 2.92
C GLU A 113 -15.08 -2.99 1.85
N ALA A 114 -14.84 -1.80 1.29
CA ALA A 114 -15.62 -1.22 0.22
C ALA A 114 -14.72 -0.45 -0.76
N SER A 115 -15.20 -0.27 -1.99
CA SER A 115 -14.55 0.55 -3.03
C SER A 115 -15.62 1.01 -4.03
N ASP A 116 -15.36 2.09 -4.76
CA ASP A 116 -16.17 2.51 -5.90
C ASP A 116 -15.72 1.87 -7.24
N MET A 117 -14.59 1.15 -7.22
CA MET A 117 -13.94 0.46 -8.34
C MET A 117 -13.79 1.31 -9.61
N ASN A 118 -13.58 2.63 -9.46
CA ASN A 118 -13.46 3.54 -10.61
C ASN A 118 -12.05 3.53 -11.25
N GLY A 119 -11.10 2.80 -10.66
CA GLY A 119 -9.70 2.69 -11.11
C GLY A 119 -8.75 3.75 -10.51
N VAL A 120 -9.25 4.64 -9.67
CA VAL A 120 -8.53 5.66 -8.91
C VAL A 120 -8.61 5.29 -7.44
N PHE A 121 -7.45 5.18 -6.78
CA PHE A 121 -7.40 4.94 -5.35
C PHE A 121 -7.76 6.22 -4.58
N ASP A 122 -8.80 6.14 -3.77
CA ASP A 122 -9.21 7.17 -2.80
C ASP A 122 -9.16 6.59 -1.38
N LEU A 123 -8.41 7.26 -0.52
CA LEU A 123 -8.10 6.80 0.82
C LEU A 123 -9.34 6.50 1.67
N ASN A 124 -10.38 7.33 1.57
CA ASN A 124 -11.58 7.23 2.43
C ASN A 124 -12.72 6.46 1.76
N THR A 125 -12.54 6.12 0.48
CA THR A 125 -13.49 5.31 -0.29
C THR A 125 -13.06 3.85 -0.31
N ASP A 126 -11.77 3.60 -0.54
CA ASP A 126 -11.22 2.27 -0.81
C ASP A 126 -10.60 1.57 0.40
N LEU A 127 -10.24 2.30 1.47
CA LEU A 127 -9.77 1.68 2.70
C LEU A 127 -10.89 1.46 3.70
N THR A 128 -10.75 0.39 4.47
CA THR A 128 -11.54 0.13 5.68
C THR A 128 -11.22 1.19 6.72
N HIS A 129 -12.24 1.81 7.30
CA HIS A 129 -12.06 2.74 8.42
C HIS A 129 -12.09 1.96 9.74
N PHE A 130 -10.95 1.97 10.41
CA PHE A 130 -10.77 1.37 11.72
C PHE A 130 -11.16 2.32 12.85
N GLU A 131 -11.57 1.75 13.98
CA GLU A 131 -11.86 2.54 15.17
C GLU A 131 -10.56 3.06 15.78
N ASN A 132 -10.57 4.34 16.16
CA ASN A 132 -9.50 4.92 16.96
C ASN A 132 -9.72 4.65 18.46
N LYS A 133 -8.82 5.15 19.31
CA LYS A 133 -8.91 5.05 20.78
C LYS A 133 -10.23 5.55 21.38
N ALA A 134 -10.96 6.43 20.70
CA ALA A 134 -12.25 6.94 21.14
C ALA A 134 -13.45 6.09 20.64
N GLY A 135 -13.21 5.00 19.92
CA GLY A 135 -14.26 4.13 19.34
C GLY A 135 -14.95 4.77 18.13
N VAL A 136 -14.28 5.70 17.45
CA VAL A 136 -14.82 6.39 16.26
C VAL A 136 -14.01 5.99 15.03
N LYS A 137 -14.65 5.95 13.86
CA LYS A 137 -14.05 5.66 12.55
C LYS A 137 -13.86 6.97 11.75
N PRO A 138 -12.79 7.75 12.00
CA PRO A 138 -12.56 9.01 11.30
C PRO A 138 -12.14 8.76 9.84
N ASP A 139 -12.27 9.80 9.01
CA ASP A 139 -11.60 9.85 7.72
C ASP A 139 -10.09 10.01 7.92
N TYR A 140 -9.31 9.28 7.13
CA TYR A 140 -7.87 9.41 7.06
C TYR A 140 -7.47 10.64 6.21
N GLN A 141 -6.48 11.38 6.69
CA GLN A 141 -5.84 12.48 5.95
C GLN A 141 -4.61 11.99 5.17
N THR A 142 -3.98 10.93 5.64
CA THR A 142 -2.79 10.32 5.00
C THR A 142 -2.84 8.80 5.10
N GLU A 143 -2.12 8.11 4.23
CA GLU A 143 -1.98 6.64 4.32
C GLU A 143 -1.27 6.21 5.61
N ALA A 144 -0.39 7.05 6.16
CA ALA A 144 0.27 6.78 7.42
C ALA A 144 -0.72 6.65 8.59
N GLU A 145 -1.81 7.43 8.60
CA GLU A 145 -2.86 7.33 9.62
C GLU A 145 -3.59 5.99 9.57
N PHE A 146 -3.81 5.45 8.36
CA PHE A 146 -4.34 4.10 8.20
C PHE A 146 -3.38 3.06 8.78
N CYS A 147 -2.08 3.13 8.46
CA CYS A 147 -1.09 2.21 9.01
C CYS A 147 -1.05 2.27 10.55
N GLN A 148 -1.12 3.47 11.13
CA GLN A 148 -1.09 3.69 12.58
C GLN A 148 -2.32 3.14 13.32
N SER A 149 -3.46 2.96 12.63
CA SER A 149 -4.63 2.29 13.25
C SER A 149 -4.37 0.82 13.60
N CYS A 150 -3.39 0.19 12.94
CA CYS A 150 -2.96 -1.19 13.21
C CYS A 150 -1.61 -1.25 13.93
N HIS A 151 -0.68 -0.36 13.58
CA HIS A 151 0.67 -0.29 14.15
C HIS A 151 0.74 0.68 15.32
N ASN A 152 0.04 0.33 16.40
CA ASN A 152 0.07 1.05 17.65
C ASN A 152 0.06 0.08 18.83
N ARG A 153 0.49 0.54 20.01
CA ARG A 153 0.59 -0.29 21.23
C ARG A 153 -0.53 -0.01 22.23
N ALA A 154 -1.26 1.09 22.04
CA ALA A 154 -2.21 1.60 23.01
C ALA A 154 -3.68 1.31 22.66
N HIS A 155 -3.99 1.00 21.40
CA HIS A 155 -5.34 0.81 20.86
C HIS A 155 -5.35 -0.07 19.60
N GLN A 156 -4.74 -1.26 19.67
CA GLN A 156 -4.78 -2.22 18.56
C GLN A 156 -6.20 -2.65 18.21
N GLN A 157 -6.45 -2.89 16.92
CA GLN A 157 -7.73 -3.42 16.47
C GLN A 157 -7.97 -4.80 17.06
N ALA A 158 -9.14 -5.00 17.68
CA ALA A 158 -9.45 -6.22 18.44
C ALA A 158 -9.36 -7.51 17.61
N ASP A 159 -9.74 -7.44 16.32
CA ASP A 159 -9.70 -8.58 15.41
C ASP A 159 -8.30 -8.83 14.80
N PHE A 160 -7.37 -7.89 14.97
CA PHE A 160 -6.06 -7.90 14.32
C PHE A 160 -4.91 -7.53 15.29
N PRO A 161 -4.80 -8.16 16.48
CA PRO A 161 -3.73 -7.82 17.42
C PRO A 161 -2.37 -8.29 16.89
N ILE A 162 -1.35 -7.43 17.03
CA ILE A 162 0.05 -7.79 16.81
C ILE A 162 0.57 -8.47 18.08
N ILE A 163 0.65 -9.80 18.02
CA ILE A 163 1.05 -10.65 19.15
C ILE A 163 2.54 -10.95 19.17
N GLY A 164 3.07 -11.27 20.35
CA GLY A 164 4.45 -11.76 20.51
C GLY A 164 5.53 -10.68 20.42
N LYS A 165 5.15 -9.41 20.52
CA LYS A 165 6.06 -8.26 20.49
C LYS A 165 6.21 -7.62 21.87
N ALA A 166 7.41 -7.11 22.14
CA ALA A 166 7.66 -6.30 23.34
C ALA A 166 6.97 -4.94 23.21
N TYR A 167 6.70 -4.27 24.34
CA TYR A 167 5.97 -2.99 24.36
C TYR A 167 6.70 -1.84 23.64
N ASP A 168 8.02 -1.97 23.52
CA ASP A 168 8.94 -1.07 22.83
C ASP A 168 9.35 -1.58 21.44
N ASP A 169 8.72 -2.66 20.93
CA ASP A 169 8.98 -3.11 19.55
C ASP A 169 8.49 -2.04 18.56
N PRO A 170 9.36 -1.55 17.65
CA PRO A 170 9.01 -0.50 16.70
C PRO A 170 7.77 -0.80 15.87
N LEU A 171 7.48 -2.08 15.58
CA LEU A 171 6.32 -2.48 14.79
C LEU A 171 4.98 -2.11 15.44
N ILE A 172 4.93 -2.07 16.78
CA ILE A 172 3.72 -1.65 17.51
C ILE A 172 3.86 -0.25 18.08
N ALA A 173 5.04 0.36 18.04
CA ALA A 173 5.27 1.72 18.50
C ALA A 173 5.17 2.76 17.38
N ILE A 174 4.86 2.38 16.12
CA ILE A 174 4.85 3.29 14.96
C ILE A 174 4.04 4.57 15.19
N GLU A 175 2.88 4.53 15.85
CA GLU A 175 2.12 5.77 16.15
C GLU A 175 2.96 6.79 16.95
N ASP A 176 3.76 6.32 17.89
CA ASP A 176 4.72 7.15 18.63
C ASP A 176 5.93 7.46 17.72
N ASP A 177 6.55 6.42 17.16
CA ASP A 177 7.84 6.51 16.48
C ASP A 177 7.77 7.33 15.18
N TYR A 178 6.65 7.31 14.46
CA TYR A 178 6.47 8.07 13.23
C TYR A 178 6.52 9.59 13.45
N ARG A 179 6.30 10.04 14.69
CA ARG A 179 6.40 11.47 15.04
C ARG A 179 7.71 11.81 15.76
N PHE A 180 8.43 10.81 16.27
CA PHE A 180 9.58 10.99 17.16
C PHE A 180 10.90 10.38 16.68
N PHE A 181 10.89 9.40 15.77
CA PHE A 181 12.07 8.67 15.28
C PHE A 181 12.11 8.56 13.75
N ASP A 182 10.98 8.33 13.07
CA ASP A 182 10.86 8.37 11.59
C ASP A 182 10.41 9.78 11.16
N TYR A 183 11.36 10.70 11.18
CA TYR A 183 11.17 12.14 11.10
C TYR A 183 10.91 12.68 9.68
N HIS A 184 10.67 11.83 8.68
CA HIS A 184 10.38 12.31 7.33
C HIS A 184 9.13 13.20 7.34
N GLY A 185 9.37 14.52 7.30
CA GLY A 185 8.39 15.59 7.19
C GLY A 185 7.84 16.22 8.44
N PHE A 186 8.22 15.73 9.63
CA PHE A 186 7.84 16.38 10.89
C PHE A 186 8.87 17.41 11.37
N ARG A 187 10.14 17.26 11.00
CA ARG A 187 11.21 18.24 11.26
C ARG A 187 11.77 18.80 9.97
N ASP A 188 12.39 19.97 10.08
CA ASP A 188 13.15 20.62 9.01
C ASP A 188 14.39 19.77 8.67
N GLY A 189 14.25 18.86 7.71
CA GLY A 189 15.41 18.41 6.94
C GLY A 189 16.03 19.62 6.24
N SER A 190 17.35 19.65 6.10
CA SER A 190 18.05 20.75 5.44
C SER A 190 18.68 20.31 4.14
N ASP A 191 18.80 21.23 3.21
CA ASP A 191 19.61 21.12 2.00
C ASP A 191 21.07 21.55 2.24
N GLN A 192 21.55 21.64 3.50
CA GLN A 192 22.81 22.33 3.82
C GLN A 192 24.01 21.43 4.15
N GLY A 193 23.92 20.10 4.06
CA GLY A 193 25.07 19.22 4.29
C GLY A 193 25.81 18.77 3.04
N THR A 194 26.81 17.92 3.28
CA THR A 194 27.77 17.40 2.29
C THR A 194 27.19 16.38 1.31
N TYR A 195 26.15 15.65 1.71
CA TYR A 195 25.53 14.55 0.95
C TYR A 195 24.07 14.88 0.57
N ASN A 196 23.76 16.18 0.50
CA ASN A 196 22.41 16.71 0.38
C ASN A 196 21.83 16.41 -0.99
N GLY A 197 20.51 16.26 -1.07
CA GLY A 197 19.81 16.26 -2.35
C GLY A 197 18.78 15.15 -2.49
N LEU A 198 17.65 15.54 -3.08
CA LEU A 198 16.51 14.69 -3.33
C LEU A 198 16.22 14.65 -4.82
N ARG A 199 15.67 13.54 -5.28
CA ARG A 199 15.11 13.44 -6.62
C ARG A 199 13.85 14.29 -6.72
N GLU A 200 13.63 14.80 -7.92
CA GLU A 200 12.42 15.54 -8.27
C GLU A 200 11.17 14.76 -7.86
N GLY A 201 10.33 15.40 -7.05
CA GLY A 201 9.16 14.79 -6.42
C GLY A 201 9.20 14.86 -4.90
N TYR A 202 10.39 14.69 -4.31
CA TYR A 202 10.61 14.88 -2.87
C TYR A 202 11.29 16.21 -2.59
N ARG A 203 11.00 16.80 -1.43
CA ARG A 203 11.64 18.03 -0.95
C ARG A 203 11.86 18.01 0.55
N TYR A 204 12.79 18.83 1.02
CA TYR A 204 12.92 19.12 2.44
C TYR A 204 12.06 20.33 2.85
N PRO A 205 11.41 20.31 4.03
CA PRO A 205 10.86 19.13 4.69
C PRO A 205 9.58 18.65 3.97
N GLN A 206 9.38 17.33 3.88
CA GLN A 206 8.15 16.72 3.36
C GLN A 206 7.84 15.44 4.11
N VAL A 207 6.57 15.22 4.43
CA VAL A 207 6.07 13.96 5.00
C VAL A 207 6.12 12.85 3.97
N VAL A 208 6.82 11.77 4.30
CA VAL A 208 6.94 10.56 3.47
C VAL A 208 5.99 9.52 4.05
N ASN A 209 5.14 8.92 3.23
CA ASN A 209 4.18 7.94 3.70
C ASN A 209 4.86 6.58 3.92
N CYS A 210 4.31 5.75 4.80
CA CYS A 210 4.83 4.40 5.04
C CYS A 210 4.97 3.59 3.74
N THR A 211 4.03 3.77 2.81
CA THR A 211 4.00 3.07 1.51
C THR A 211 5.04 3.57 0.51
N ASP A 212 5.76 4.65 0.79
CA ASP A 212 6.91 5.05 -0.01
C ASP A 212 8.06 4.04 0.11
N CYS A 213 8.16 3.36 1.26
CA CYS A 213 9.21 2.38 1.58
C CYS A 213 8.68 0.97 1.81
N HIS A 214 7.42 0.81 2.24
CA HIS A 214 6.83 -0.49 2.58
C HIS A 214 5.79 -0.95 1.54
N ALA A 215 5.92 -2.19 1.09
CA ALA A 215 5.00 -2.85 0.18
C ALA A 215 3.75 -3.35 0.91
N MET A 216 2.57 -2.94 0.43
CA MET A 216 1.29 -3.38 1.01
C MET A 216 0.89 -4.79 0.57
N HIS A 217 1.12 -5.12 -0.70
CA HIS A 217 0.55 -6.29 -1.35
C HIS A 217 1.55 -7.44 -1.59
N GLY A 218 2.84 -7.16 -1.46
CA GLY A 218 3.87 -8.18 -1.59
C GLY A 218 5.25 -7.64 -1.89
N THR A 219 6.25 -8.30 -1.31
CA THR A 219 7.67 -8.09 -1.60
C THR A 219 8.47 -9.35 -1.32
N HIS A 220 9.68 -9.43 -1.84
CA HIS A 220 10.65 -10.40 -1.34
C HIS A 220 11.44 -9.88 -0.15
N ASN A 221 11.57 -8.56 0.06
CA ASN A 221 12.40 -8.01 1.13
C ASN A 221 11.80 -8.21 2.54
N ASN A 222 12.67 -8.28 3.54
CA ASN A 222 12.27 -8.31 4.94
C ASN A 222 11.55 -7.00 5.35
N GLN A 223 10.78 -7.07 6.45
CA GLN A 223 10.05 -5.91 7.01
C GLN A 223 9.09 -5.25 6.00
N LEU A 224 8.68 -6.03 5.00
CA LEU A 224 7.84 -5.58 3.90
C LEU A 224 8.40 -4.35 3.17
N ILE A 225 9.73 -4.20 3.06
CA ILE A 225 10.34 -3.13 2.27
C ILE A 225 10.00 -3.33 0.78
N ILE A 226 9.71 -2.28 0.02
CA ILE A 226 9.45 -2.38 -1.42
C ILE A 226 10.64 -3.04 -2.12
N ASP A 227 10.36 -3.88 -3.10
CA ASP A 227 11.38 -4.49 -3.97
C ASP A 227 11.49 -3.82 -5.35
N SER A 228 10.65 -2.82 -5.59
CA SER A 228 10.62 -2.06 -6.82
C SER A 228 10.06 -0.66 -6.60
N SER A 229 10.61 0.32 -7.31
CA SER A 229 10.06 1.68 -7.38
C SER A 229 8.61 1.75 -7.85
N LYS A 230 8.03 0.67 -8.40
CA LYS A 230 6.60 0.61 -8.77
C LYS A 230 5.68 0.41 -7.56
N LYS A 231 6.18 -0.12 -6.45
CA LYS A 231 5.37 -0.45 -5.26
C LYS A 231 5.36 0.67 -4.21
N GLY A 232 6.18 1.71 -4.39
CA GLY A 232 6.27 2.84 -3.47
C GLY A 232 6.76 4.11 -4.16
N VAL A 233 7.53 4.93 -3.45
CA VAL A 233 8.09 6.21 -3.89
C VAL A 233 7.09 7.11 -4.62
N LYS A 234 5.90 7.28 -4.04
CA LYS A 234 4.71 7.84 -4.67
C LYS A 234 4.88 9.27 -5.14
N SER A 235 5.76 10.04 -4.51
CA SER A 235 6.01 11.44 -4.89
C SER A 235 6.87 11.57 -6.15
N LEU A 236 7.54 10.51 -6.60
CA LEU A 236 8.31 10.53 -7.84
C LEU A 236 7.39 10.49 -9.07
N LEU A 237 7.88 11.07 -10.17
CA LEU A 237 7.20 11.04 -11.46
C LEU A 237 6.94 9.60 -11.93
N ASP A 238 5.80 9.38 -12.59
CA ASP A 238 5.44 8.09 -13.19
C ASP A 238 6.52 7.54 -14.14
N SER A 239 7.20 8.43 -14.87
CA SER A 239 8.31 8.07 -15.76
C SER A 239 9.51 7.48 -15.02
N PHE A 240 9.65 7.76 -13.72
CA PHE A 240 10.63 7.14 -12.85
C PHE A 240 10.06 5.88 -12.20
N ARG A 241 8.89 5.96 -11.54
CA ARG A 241 8.27 4.83 -10.84
C ARG A 241 8.10 3.62 -11.76
N ASN A 242 7.64 3.84 -12.98
CA ASN A 242 7.35 2.79 -13.96
C ASN A 242 8.61 2.15 -14.57
N LYS A 243 9.81 2.69 -14.35
CA LYS A 243 11.07 2.05 -14.77
C LYS A 243 11.41 0.80 -13.95
N SER A 244 10.77 0.59 -12.80
CA SER A 244 10.95 -0.59 -11.96
C SER A 244 12.38 -0.75 -11.45
N TYR A 245 12.96 0.31 -10.88
CA TYR A 245 14.26 0.20 -10.23
C TYR A 245 14.13 -0.81 -9.07
N ALA A 246 14.95 -1.85 -9.12
CA ALA A 246 14.92 -2.91 -8.13
C ALA A 246 15.44 -2.44 -6.78
N VAL A 247 14.94 -3.07 -5.72
CA VAL A 247 15.42 -2.92 -4.35
C VAL A 247 15.54 -4.32 -3.76
N ASP A 248 16.72 -4.68 -3.31
CA ASP A 248 17.01 -5.95 -2.66
C ASP A 248 17.83 -5.70 -1.40
N THR A 249 17.14 -5.72 -0.25
CA THR A 249 17.73 -5.52 1.07
C THR A 249 17.98 -6.84 1.80
N ASP A 250 17.50 -7.97 1.29
CA ASP A 250 17.70 -9.29 1.92
C ASP A 250 18.75 -10.16 1.21
N GLY A 251 19.31 -9.69 0.10
CA GLY A 251 20.37 -10.33 -0.66
C GLY A 251 19.87 -11.43 -1.60
N ALA A 252 18.56 -11.56 -1.80
CA ALA A 252 17.97 -12.65 -2.59
C ALA A 252 18.44 -12.66 -4.06
N ASN A 253 18.81 -11.50 -4.60
CA ASN A 253 19.26 -11.31 -5.99
C ASN A 253 20.77 -11.06 -6.08
N GLY A 254 21.54 -11.44 -5.06
CA GLY A 254 23.00 -11.35 -5.06
C GLY A 254 23.55 -9.99 -4.62
N THR A 255 22.73 -9.14 -4.01
CA THR A 255 23.20 -7.96 -3.26
C THR A 255 23.72 -8.38 -1.88
N VAL A 256 24.42 -7.46 -1.21
CA VAL A 256 24.81 -7.67 0.19
C VAL A 256 23.54 -7.55 1.03
N ALA A 257 23.16 -8.63 1.74
CA ALA A 257 22.04 -8.58 2.66
C ALA A 257 22.26 -7.46 3.69
N GLY A 258 21.25 -6.61 3.89
CA GLY A 258 21.35 -5.40 4.71
C GLY A 258 21.85 -4.16 3.96
N ASP A 259 22.11 -4.22 2.66
CA ASP A 259 22.37 -3.03 1.85
C ASP A 259 21.08 -2.27 1.56
N TYR A 260 20.91 -1.12 2.20
CA TYR A 260 19.76 -0.23 2.00
C TYR A 260 20.02 0.83 0.91
N GLY A 261 21.21 0.88 0.32
CA GLY A 261 21.58 1.85 -0.70
C GLY A 261 20.62 1.84 -1.89
N GLN A 262 20.15 0.66 -2.31
CA GLN A 262 19.15 0.53 -3.39
C GLN A 262 17.81 1.18 -3.07
N LEU A 263 17.37 1.12 -1.80
CA LEU A 263 16.13 1.77 -1.34
C LEU A 263 16.35 3.28 -1.26
N CYS A 264 17.40 3.71 -0.54
CA CYS A 264 17.64 5.12 -0.24
C CYS A 264 17.87 5.94 -1.53
N VAL A 265 18.60 5.39 -2.50
CA VAL A 265 18.91 6.08 -3.77
C VAL A 265 17.66 6.30 -4.65
N LEU A 266 16.52 5.65 -4.35
CA LEU A 266 15.27 5.94 -5.06
C LEU A 266 14.82 7.38 -4.83
N CYS A 267 14.97 7.89 -3.61
CA CYS A 267 14.57 9.26 -3.26
C CYS A 267 15.77 10.20 -3.17
N HIS A 268 16.93 9.71 -2.76
CA HIS A 268 18.13 10.51 -2.61
C HIS A 268 18.92 10.63 -3.90
N LYS A 269 19.42 11.84 -4.13
CA LYS A 269 20.36 12.15 -5.19
C LYS A 269 21.18 13.35 -4.78
N MET A 270 22.43 13.10 -4.39
CA MET A 270 23.40 14.15 -4.10
C MET A 270 23.41 15.27 -5.16
N GLU A 271 23.34 16.52 -4.71
CA GLU A 271 23.53 17.70 -5.55
C GLU A 271 24.99 17.83 -5.97
N VAL A 272 25.90 17.65 -5.00
CA VAL A 272 27.34 17.63 -5.21
C VAL A 272 27.85 16.21 -5.03
N ILE A 273 28.35 15.62 -6.12
CA ILE A 273 28.88 14.25 -6.08
C ILE A 273 30.25 14.24 -5.40
N ASN A 274 30.34 13.51 -4.29
CA ASN A 274 31.57 13.24 -3.53
C ASN A 274 31.59 11.77 -3.09
N ASP A 275 32.72 11.32 -2.54
CA ASP A 275 32.94 9.94 -2.06
C ASP A 275 32.39 8.88 -3.03
N SER A 276 31.51 8.00 -2.54
CA SER A 276 30.85 6.96 -3.34
C SER A 276 29.58 7.45 -4.05
N GLY A 277 29.26 8.75 -4.03
CA GLY A 277 28.05 9.32 -4.63
C GLY A 277 27.88 9.08 -6.13
N ALA A 278 28.99 8.87 -6.86
CA ALA A 278 28.99 8.48 -8.27
C ALA A 278 28.79 6.97 -8.50
N LYS A 279 29.00 6.15 -7.46
CA LYS A 279 28.92 4.69 -7.55
C LYS A 279 27.45 4.29 -7.70
N ASN A 280 27.23 3.27 -8.52
CA ASN A 280 25.92 2.68 -8.72
C ASN A 280 25.54 1.89 -7.46
N ALA A 281 24.37 2.18 -6.89
CA ALA A 281 23.79 1.51 -5.73
C ALA A 281 23.39 0.04 -5.99
N GLY A 282 23.58 -0.48 -7.20
CA GLY A 282 23.21 -1.84 -7.61
C GLY A 282 21.91 -1.94 -8.41
N ASN A 283 21.13 -0.86 -8.51
CA ASN A 283 19.89 -0.79 -9.29
C ASN A 283 19.95 0.18 -10.48
N GLY A 284 21.15 0.64 -10.85
CA GLY A 284 21.36 1.58 -11.97
C GLY A 284 21.24 3.05 -11.56
N LEU A 285 21.01 3.33 -10.29
CA LEU A 285 20.96 4.68 -9.73
C LEU A 285 22.23 4.99 -8.93
N SER A 286 22.53 6.27 -8.79
CA SER A 286 23.60 6.81 -7.95
C SER A 286 23.13 8.06 -7.22
N GLY A 287 23.94 8.52 -6.27
CA GLY A 287 23.68 9.72 -5.48
C GLY A 287 23.52 9.49 -3.97
N VAL A 288 24.04 8.36 -3.46
CA VAL A 288 24.19 8.06 -2.03
C VAL A 288 25.65 7.71 -1.74
N HIS A 289 26.15 8.01 -0.53
CA HIS A 289 27.52 7.65 -0.13
C HIS A 289 27.55 6.21 0.41
N GLU A 290 28.76 5.68 0.60
CA GLU A 290 29.00 4.34 1.17
C GLU A 290 28.12 3.21 0.60
N VAL A 291 27.95 3.19 -0.73
CA VAL A 291 27.24 2.11 -1.44
C VAL A 291 27.78 0.72 -1.05
N ASP A 292 26.87 -0.24 -0.84
CA ASP A 292 27.08 -1.60 -0.30
C ASP A 292 27.12 -1.69 1.26
N SER A 293 26.46 -0.76 1.95
CA SER A 293 26.38 -0.72 3.43
C SER A 293 24.94 -0.58 3.94
N ASP A 294 24.74 -0.89 5.22
CA ASP A 294 23.46 -0.59 5.89
C ASP A 294 23.42 0.88 6.26
N CYS A 295 22.73 1.68 5.45
CA CYS A 295 22.56 3.11 5.72
C CYS A 295 21.98 3.36 7.12
N ARG A 296 21.25 2.42 7.71
CA ARG A 296 20.59 2.59 9.01
C ARG A 296 21.56 2.61 10.20
N ASP A 297 22.78 2.10 10.02
CA ASP A 297 23.81 2.12 11.05
C ASP A 297 24.24 3.54 11.40
N CYS A 298 24.16 4.46 10.43
CA CYS A 298 24.46 5.87 10.62
C CYS A 298 23.20 6.73 10.52
N HIS A 299 22.22 6.35 9.70
CA HIS A 299 21.06 7.19 9.40
C HIS A 299 19.79 6.59 9.99
N THR A 300 19.25 7.22 11.02
CA THR A 300 17.84 7.00 11.32
C THR A 300 17.01 7.93 10.43
N HIS A 301 15.86 7.44 9.97
CA HIS A 301 15.07 8.15 8.97
C HIS A 301 14.59 9.51 9.51
N GLY A 302 15.05 10.60 8.88
CA GLY A 302 14.70 11.99 9.17
C GLY A 302 15.39 12.64 10.38
N GLU A 303 16.41 12.01 10.97
CA GLU A 303 17.21 12.67 12.01
C GLU A 303 17.70 14.06 11.54
N ALA A 304 17.48 15.08 12.37
CA ALA A 304 18.01 16.40 12.11
C ALA A 304 19.54 16.34 12.25
N THR A 305 20.24 16.37 11.12
CA THR A 305 21.69 16.53 11.06
C THR A 305 22.47 15.49 11.88
N GLN A 306 22.74 14.32 11.28
CA GLN A 306 24.14 13.93 11.27
C GLN A 306 24.83 14.77 10.20
N ILE A 307 26.03 15.26 10.52
CA ILE A 307 26.86 16.08 9.62
C ILE A 307 27.16 15.22 8.38
N GLY A 308 26.30 15.29 7.36
CA GLY A 308 26.30 14.33 6.25
C GLY A 308 24.94 14.05 5.61
N LEU A 309 24.02 15.03 5.58
CA LEU A 309 23.05 15.15 4.49
C LEU A 309 23.19 16.54 3.95
#